data_AF-A0A4U1G9J5-F1
#
_entry.id   AF-A0A4U1G9J5-F1
#
_cell.length_a   1.000
_cell.length_b   1.000
_cell.length_c   1.000
_cell.angle_alpha   90.00
_cell.angle_beta   90.00
_cell.angle_gamma   90.00
#
_symmetry.space_group_name_H-M   'P 1'
#
loop_
_entity.id
_entity.type
_entity.pdbx_description
1 polymer ?
#
loop_
_entity_poly.entity_id
_entity_poly.type
_entity_poly.pdbx_seq_one_letter_code
_entity_poly.pdbx_strand_id
1 'polypeptide(L)' 'MSSYRSELEELQYQCKLKAMNVRTAMETVINDGFNDGWAIENYMSCVEESAHSIRLLQEYKTKGL' A
#
# COMPACT_ATOMS: atom_id res chain seq x y z
N MET A 1 -1.67 -12.55 25.53
CA MET A 1 -2.97 -12.78 24.87
C MET A 1 -2.84 -12.28 23.44
N SER A 2 -2.71 -13.18 22.47
CA SER A 2 -2.56 -12.82 21.05
C SER A 2 -3.89 -12.23 20.55
N SER A 3 -3.89 -10.97 20.15
CA SER A 3 -5.03 -10.37 19.45
C SER A 3 -5.06 -11.01 18.06
N TYR A 4 -5.89 -12.02 17.88
CA TYR A 4 -6.18 -12.57 16.55
C TYR A 4 -7.02 -11.53 15.83
N ARG A 5 -6.35 -10.68 15.05
CA ARG A 5 -7.00 -9.82 14.07
C ARG A 5 -7.60 -10.74 13.00
N SER A 6 -8.84 -10.48 12.59
CA SER A 6 -9.47 -11.24 11.51
C SER A 6 -8.68 -11.04 10.21
N GLU A 7 -8.76 -12.02 9.29
CA GLU A 7 -8.10 -11.92 7.99
C GLU A 7 -8.53 -10.64 7.23
N LEU A 8 -9.82 -10.30 7.30
CA LEU A 8 -10.36 -9.06 6.75
C LEU A 8 -9.70 -7.81 7.35
N GLU A 9 -9.61 -7.73 8.68
CA GLU A 9 -8.98 -6.58 9.36
C GLU A 9 -7.49 -6.49 9.04
N GLU A 10 -6.80 -7.61 8.86
CA GLU A 10 -5.39 -7.61 8.45
C GLU A 10 -5.22 -7.13 7.01
N LEU A 11 -6.04 -7.61 6.06
CA LEU A 11 -6.04 -7.12 4.68
C LEU A 11 -6.34 -5.61 4.59
N GLN A 12 -7.30 -5.13 5.39
CA GLN A 12 -7.62 -3.70 5.50
C GLN A 12 -6.46 -2.90 6.09
N TYR A 13 -5.81 -3.43 7.13
CA TYR A 13 -4.64 -2.81 7.74
C TYR A 13 -3.48 -2.71 6.75
N GLN A 14 -3.19 -3.78 5.99
CA GLN A 14 -2.15 -3.77 4.96
C GLN A 14 -2.45 -2.73 3.87
N CYS A 15 -3.69 -2.66 3.38
CA CYS A 15 -4.08 -1.62 2.42
C CYS A 15 -3.83 -0.21 2.98
N LYS A 16 -4.19 0.04 4.23
CA LYS A 16 -3.95 1.33 4.89
C LYS A 16 -2.45 1.65 4.98
N LEU A 17 -1.64 0.68 5.40
CA LEU A 17 -0.19 0.84 5.52
C LEU A 17 0.45 1.16 4.16
N LYS A 18 0.12 0.40 3.11
CA LYS A 18 0.67 0.63 1.77
C LYS A 18 0.21 1.96 1.16
N ALA A 19 -1.04 2.37 1.38
CA ALA A 19 -1.51 3.70 0.97
C ALA A 19 -0.75 4.83 1.68
N MET A 20 -0.41 4.67 2.97
CA MET A 20 0.43 5.64 3.68
C MET A 20 1.84 5.71 3.09
N ASN A 21 2.44 4.58 2.71
CA ASN A 21 3.74 4.54 2.05
C ASN A 21 3.71 5.27 0.69
N VAL A 22 2.67 5.04 -0.12
CA VAL A 22 2.46 5.77 -1.38
C VAL A 22 2.42 7.26 -1.13
N ARG A 23 1.64 7.72 -0.13
CA ARG A 23 1.55 9.14 0.19
C ARG A 23 2.92 9.73 0.55
N THR A 24 3.68 9.07 1.42
CA THR A 24 5.02 9.53 1.81
C THR A 24 5.97 9.56 0.62
N ALA A 25 6.01 8.51 -0.20
CA ALA A 25 6.89 8.45 -1.37
C ALA A 25 6.50 9.50 -2.44
N MET A 26 5.19 9.74 -2.61
CA MET A 26 4.66 10.78 -3.48
C MET A 26 5.09 12.18 -2.99
N GLU A 27 4.96 12.46 -1.70
CA GLU A 27 5.42 13.73 -1.12
C GLU A 27 6.93 13.92 -1.33
N THR A 28 7.73 12.86 -1.14
CA THR A 28 9.18 12.90 -1.41
C THR A 28 9.49 13.25 -2.87
N VAL A 29 8.89 12.53 -3.84
CA VAL A 29 9.20 12.75 -5.26
C VAL A 29 8.68 14.12 -5.77
N ILE A 30 7.56 14.61 -5.23
CA ILE A 30 7.06 15.96 -5.52
C ILE A 30 8.01 17.02 -4.97
N ASN A 31 8.45 16.88 -3.72
CA ASN A 31 9.35 17.85 -3.08
C ASN A 31 10.73 17.89 -3.74
N ASP A 32 11.20 16.74 -4.24
CA ASP A 32 12.42 16.64 -5.04
C ASP A 32 12.26 17.19 -6.47
N GLY A 33 11.01 17.32 -6.95
CA GLY A 33 10.72 17.79 -8.30
C GLY A 33 11.00 16.75 -9.38
N PHE A 34 10.94 15.46 -9.04
CA PHE A 34 11.20 14.34 -9.95
C PHE A 34 12.62 14.35 -10.56
N ASN A 35 13.64 14.76 -9.79
CA ASN A 35 15.02 14.84 -10.26
C ASN A 35 15.85 13.62 -9.85
N ASP A 36 15.51 12.97 -8.74
CA ASP A 36 16.15 11.77 -8.23
C ASP A 36 15.46 10.50 -8.74
N GLY A 37 16.21 9.69 -9.49
CA GLY A 37 15.74 8.41 -10.01
C GLY A 37 15.34 7.44 -8.90
N TRP A 38 16.04 7.45 -7.77
CA TRP A 38 15.71 6.59 -6.63
C TRP A 38 14.35 6.96 -6.03
N ALA A 39 14.07 8.25 -5.83
CA ALA A 39 12.78 8.72 -5.34
C ALA A 39 11.62 8.34 -6.28
N ILE A 40 11.83 8.42 -7.60
CA ILE A 40 10.85 8.00 -8.61
C ILE A 40 10.60 6.49 -8.53
N GLU A 41 11.65 5.67 -8.51
CA GLU A 41 11.55 4.21 -8.41
C GLU A 41 10.85 3.79 -7.11
N ASN A 42 11.19 4.41 -5.99
CA ASN A 42 10.56 4.15 -4.71
C ASN A 42 9.05 4.48 -4.72
N TYR A 43 8.66 5.61 -5.35
CA TYR A 43 7.24 5.95 -5.52
C TYR A 43 6.50 4.89 -6.36
N MET A 44 7.07 4.47 -7.51
CA MET A 44 6.46 3.44 -8.36
C MET A 44 6.30 2.11 -7.61
N SER A 45 7.34 1.66 -6.90
CA SER A 45 7.28 0.43 -6.10
C SER A 45 6.18 0.50 -5.04
N CYS A 46 6.06 1.64 -4.33
CA CYS A 46 5.00 1.82 -3.34
C CYS A 46 3.60 1.73 -3.97
N VAL A 47 3.41 2.31 -5.17
CA VAL A 47 2.14 2.25 -5.90
C VAL A 47 1.79 0.83 -6.28
N GLU A 48 2.74 0.06 -6.80
CA GLU A 48 2.56 -1.35 -7.17
C GLU A 48 2.18 -2.21 -5.95
N GLU A 49 2.89 -2.06 -4.85
CA GLU A 49 2.57 -2.76 -3.60
C GLU A 49 1.17 -2.42 -3.09
N SER A 50 0.80 -1.13 -3.11
CA SER A 50 -0.53 -0.70 -2.69
C SER A 50 -1.62 -1.26 -3.61
N ALA A 51 -1.39 -1.29 -4.92
CA ALA A 51 -2.32 -1.88 -5.87
C ALA A 51 -2.48 -3.39 -5.63
N HIS A 52 -1.38 -4.10 -5.34
CA HIS A 52 -1.42 -5.51 -5.01
C HIS A 52 -2.24 -5.78 -3.74
N SER A 53 -2.01 -5.05 -2.64
CA SER A 53 -2.80 -5.20 -1.41
C SER A 53 -4.30 -4.94 -1.63
N ILE A 54 -4.64 -3.92 -2.44
CA ILE A 54 -6.04 -3.62 -2.78
C ILE A 54 -6.68 -4.78 -3.57
N ARG A 55 -5.96 -5.38 -4.52
CA ARG A 55 -6.46 -6.55 -5.26
C ARG A 55 -6.74 -7.73 -4.34
N LEU A 56 -5.85 -8.03 -3.40
CA LEU A 56 -6.07 -9.11 -2.42
C LEU A 56 -7.34 -8.86 -1.57
N LEU A 57 -7.54 -7.62 -1.10
CA LEU A 57 -8.76 -7.26 -0.35
C LEU A 57 -10.02 -7.37 -1.22
N GLN A 58 -9.96 -6.98 -2.49
CA GLN A 58 -11.08 -7.13 -3.43
C GLN A 58 -11.40 -8.60 -3.67
N GLU A 59 -10.39 -9.43 -3.91
CA GLU A 59 -10.55 -10.87 -4.10
C GLU A 59 -11.22 -11.52 -2.89
N TYR A 60 -10.76 -11.21 -1.67
CA TYR A 60 -11.36 -11.67 -0.43
C TYR A 60 -12.86 -11.33 -0.37
N LYS A 61 -13.21 -10.05 -0.63
CA LYS A 61 -14.61 -9.59 -0.63
C LYS A 61 -15.47 -10.26 -1.70
N THR A 62 -14.93 -10.52 -2.89
CA THR A 62 -15.67 -11.17 -3.98
C THR A 62 -15.86 -12.67 -3.79
N LYS A 63 -14.93 -13.35 -3.09
CA LYS A 63 -14.98 -14.80 -2.84
C LYS A 63 -15.92 -15.18 -1.68
N GLY A 64 -16.45 -14.21 -0.94
CA GLY A 64 -17.47 -14.45 0.08
C GLY A 64 -16.98 -15.26 1.29
N LEU A 65 -15.73 -15.03 1.72
CA LEU A 65 -15.23 -15.47 3.02
C LEU A 65 -15.45 -14.39 4.09
#